data_AF-A0A1H1Z8M7-F1
#
_entry.id   AF-A0A1H1Z8M7-F1
#
_cell.length_a   1.000
_cell.length_b   1.000
_cell.length_c   1.000
_cell.angle_alpha   90.00
_cell.angle_beta   90.00
_cell.angle_gamma   90.00
#
_symmetry.space_group_name_H-M   'P 1'
#
loop_
_entity.id
_entity.type
_entity.pdbx_description
1 polymer ?
#
loop_
_entity_poly.entity_id
_entity_poly.type
_entity_poly.pdbx_seq_one_letter_code
_entity_poly.pdbx_strand_id
1 'polypeptide(L)'
;MSTLFFSFLFLVLTADALMTFMVPVVVYLLTGSIEYSGLSYAVWWLPRLLLIPMIGQCIDNVGIRPLSIISDIIKTAGCLFLIFQNSADPLVISITFGVIGSLVSIGNSQTLIAYEKIIATLSRAREHHINLMSRMDFLAMVIGPVVGILLIDFGYKYLLIIPCLLYFLNAGYFSWVRLNPIKKVNSKNSGSAVGRQAVSSMGFIASVPVLLGVIFLSMGNNMFDGLIESSGAALVELNMNMPVKYFGVIDIVAGVFWGAGYLCLWCHAYQDEAPSALADGAILCGFSFAFFDCLSCVVRDLCPVLCHEHIWQGCMWKCRSNDKNRSDSFA
;
A
#
# COMPACT_ATOMS: atom_id res chain seq x y z
N MET A 1 -25.69 -2.28 -2.37
CA MET A 1 -24.97 -1.06 -1.95
C MET A 1 -24.98 -0.08 -3.12
N SER A 2 -24.85 1.23 -2.89
CA SER A 2 -24.92 2.22 -3.98
C SER A 2 -23.59 2.35 -4.71
N THR A 3 -23.62 2.71 -5.99
CA THR A 3 -22.43 3.04 -6.77
C THR A 3 -21.64 4.18 -6.13
N LEU A 4 -22.33 5.18 -5.56
CA LEU A 4 -21.72 6.31 -4.86
C LEU A 4 -20.78 5.86 -3.73
N PHE A 5 -21.14 4.83 -2.95
CA PHE A 5 -20.28 4.31 -1.89
C PHE A 5 -18.93 3.85 -2.42
N PHE A 6 -18.93 3.06 -3.50
CA PHE A 6 -17.69 2.62 -4.12
C PHE A 6 -16.96 3.78 -4.80
N SER A 7 -17.66 4.72 -5.44
CA SER A 7 -17.02 5.90 -6.01
C SER A 7 -16.21 6.69 -4.98
N PHE A 8 -16.78 6.98 -3.80
CA PHE A 8 -16.05 7.71 -2.75
C PHE A 8 -14.90 6.90 -2.14
N LEU A 9 -15.06 5.59 -1.98
CA LEU A 9 -13.95 4.72 -1.61
C LEU A 9 -12.81 4.82 -2.63
N PHE A 10 -13.12 4.76 -3.92
CA PHE A 10 -12.12 4.86 -4.99
C PHE A 10 -11.33 6.15 -4.94
N LEU A 11 -11.99 7.28 -4.66
CA LEU A 11 -11.33 8.58 -4.52
C LEU A 11 -10.29 8.54 -3.40
N VAL A 12 -10.63 7.94 -2.25
CA VAL A 12 -9.70 7.83 -1.12
C VAL A 12 -8.54 6.89 -1.44
N LEU A 13 -8.80 5.75 -2.07
CA LEU A 13 -7.74 4.81 -2.47
C LEU A 13 -6.78 5.46 -3.46
N THR A 14 -7.31 6.21 -4.44
CA THR A 14 -6.50 6.97 -5.40
C THR A 14 -5.65 8.02 -4.72
N ALA A 15 -6.20 8.72 -3.72
CA ALA A 15 -5.46 9.69 -2.92
C ALA A 15 -4.37 9.03 -2.06
N ASP A 16 -4.61 7.85 -1.50
CA ASP A 16 -3.59 7.09 -0.74
C ASP A 16 -2.43 6.65 -1.65
N ALA A 17 -2.75 6.07 -2.81
CA ALA A 17 -1.75 5.66 -3.80
C ALA A 17 -0.92 6.85 -4.30
N LEU A 18 -1.56 7.98 -4.61
CA LEU A 18 -0.85 9.21 -5.00
C LEU A 18 0.06 9.73 -3.88
N MET A 19 -0.41 9.75 -2.64
CA MET A 19 0.41 10.20 -1.50
C MET A 19 1.60 9.26 -1.24
N THR A 20 1.41 7.95 -1.41
CA THR A 20 2.45 6.92 -1.26
C THR A 20 3.62 7.19 -2.22
N PHE A 21 3.30 7.38 -3.51
CA PHE A 21 4.27 7.78 -4.53
C PHE A 21 4.92 9.14 -4.22
N MET A 22 4.09 10.12 -3.89
CA MET A 22 4.53 11.52 -3.86
C MET A 22 5.41 11.86 -2.66
N VAL A 23 5.19 11.27 -1.48
CA VAL A 23 5.96 11.60 -0.27
C VAL A 23 7.48 11.41 -0.47
N PRO A 24 7.99 10.21 -0.82
CA PRO A 24 9.43 10.01 -1.01
C PRO A 24 9.97 10.79 -2.22
N VAL A 25 9.20 10.84 -3.33
CA VAL A 25 9.60 11.54 -4.56
C VAL A 25 9.77 13.05 -4.31
N VAL A 26 8.83 13.70 -3.64
CA VAL A 26 8.89 15.13 -3.36
C VAL A 26 10.01 15.47 -2.39
N VAL A 27 10.19 14.66 -1.35
CA VAL A 27 11.31 14.87 -0.41
C VAL A 27 12.64 14.72 -1.14
N TYR A 28 12.77 13.74 -2.03
CA TYR A 28 13.97 13.60 -2.87
C TYR A 28 14.16 14.81 -3.80
N LEU A 29 13.13 15.26 -4.52
CA LEU A 29 13.20 16.44 -5.39
C LEU A 29 13.58 17.73 -4.65
N LEU A 30 13.18 17.88 -3.39
CA LEU A 30 13.48 19.07 -2.59
C LEU A 30 14.84 19.01 -1.89
N THR A 31 15.34 17.82 -1.58
CA THR A 31 16.55 17.64 -0.76
C THR A 31 17.75 17.08 -1.51
N GLY A 32 17.51 16.42 -2.65
CA GLY A 32 18.53 15.68 -3.41
C GLY A 32 19.13 14.48 -2.67
N SER A 33 18.51 14.03 -1.57
CA SER A 33 19.08 13.02 -0.68
C SER A 33 18.21 11.78 -0.55
N ILE A 34 18.83 10.63 -0.79
CA ILE A 34 18.23 9.30 -0.61
C ILE A 34 17.88 9.05 0.85
N GLU A 35 18.74 9.50 1.77
CA GLU A 35 18.56 9.30 3.22
C GLU A 35 17.32 10.02 3.73
N TYR A 36 17.11 11.28 3.32
CA TYR A 36 15.94 12.06 3.73
C TYR A 36 14.65 11.54 3.10
N SER A 37 14.70 11.06 1.85
CA SER A 37 13.55 10.41 1.21
C SER A 37 13.15 9.14 1.94
N GLY A 38 14.10 8.24 2.22
CA GLY A 38 13.86 7.02 3.00
C GLY A 38 13.38 7.28 4.42
N LEU A 39 13.95 8.28 5.10
CA LEU A 39 13.45 8.70 6.42
C LEU A 39 11.99 9.14 6.35
N SER A 40 11.62 9.94 5.35
CA SER A 40 10.24 10.44 5.21
C SER A 40 9.26 9.29 4.93
N TYR A 41 9.63 8.32 4.09
CA TYR A 41 8.81 7.15 3.80
C TYR A 41 8.66 6.24 5.02
N ALA A 42 9.75 5.99 5.76
CA ALA A 42 9.71 5.18 6.98
C ALA A 42 8.80 5.81 8.04
N VAL A 43 8.90 7.13 8.25
CA VAL A 43 8.05 7.88 9.19
C VAL A 43 6.60 7.93 8.69
N TRP A 44 6.36 7.97 7.38
CA TRP A 44 5.03 7.90 6.79
C TRP A 44 4.33 6.55 7.05
N TRP A 45 5.05 5.43 6.87
CA TRP A 45 4.47 4.09 6.87
C TRP A 45 4.47 3.39 8.24
N LEU A 46 5.58 3.43 8.99
CA LEU A 46 5.73 2.65 10.21
C LEU A 46 4.66 2.95 11.29
N PRO A 47 4.29 4.22 11.56
CA PRO A 47 3.25 4.53 12.53
C PRO A 47 1.89 3.94 12.13
N ARG A 48 1.58 3.87 10.83
CA ARG A 48 0.35 3.27 10.30
C ARG A 48 0.23 1.82 10.77
N LEU A 49 1.30 1.03 10.60
CA LEU A 49 1.31 -0.40 10.98
C LEU A 49 1.05 -0.63 12.46
N LEU A 50 1.69 0.18 13.32
CA LEU A 50 1.56 0.05 14.76
C LEU A 50 0.15 0.42 15.26
N LEU A 51 -0.52 1.33 14.56
CA LEU A 51 -1.81 1.88 14.99
C LEU A 51 -3.02 1.17 14.35
N ILE A 52 -2.86 0.41 13.27
CA ILE A 52 -3.95 -0.35 12.63
C ILE A 52 -4.81 -1.15 13.64
N PRO A 53 -4.24 -1.93 14.59
CA PRO A 53 -5.05 -2.67 15.56
C PRO A 53 -5.90 -1.76 16.45
N MET A 54 -5.40 -0.58 16.80
CA MET A 54 -6.11 0.40 17.63
C MET A 54 -7.23 1.11 16.87
N ILE A 55 -7.06 1.31 15.55
CA ILE A 55 -8.05 1.97 14.70
C ILE A 55 -9.38 1.20 14.69
N GLY A 56 -9.33 -0.13 14.57
CA GLY A 56 -10.53 -0.97 14.60
C GLY A 56 -11.34 -0.79 15.89
N GLN A 57 -10.64 -0.78 17.03
CA GLN A 57 -11.25 -0.52 18.34
C GLN A 57 -11.83 0.89 18.44
N CYS A 58 -11.15 1.90 17.87
CA CYS A 58 -11.68 3.26 17.83
C CYS A 58 -12.99 3.34 17.02
N ILE A 59 -13.06 2.64 15.88
CA ILE A 59 -14.27 2.54 15.05
C ILE A 59 -15.41 1.87 15.81
N ASP A 60 -15.14 0.85 16.65
CA ASP A 60 -16.14 0.19 17.49
C ASP A 60 -16.70 1.10 18.60
N ASN A 61 -15.84 1.95 19.17
CA ASN A 61 -16.19 2.81 20.30
C ASN A 61 -16.91 4.09 19.87
N VAL A 62 -16.33 4.83 18.93
CA VAL A 62 -16.78 6.16 18.46
C VAL A 62 -17.85 6.03 17.38
N GLY A 63 -17.80 4.94 16.60
CA GLY A 63 -18.68 4.69 15.47
C GLY A 63 -18.08 5.15 14.14
N ILE A 64 -18.51 4.50 13.06
CA ILE A 64 -17.92 4.64 11.72
C ILE A 64 -18.04 6.07 11.17
N ARG A 65 -19.24 6.67 11.28
CA ARG A 65 -19.53 7.99 10.69
C ARG A 65 -18.70 9.13 11.30
N PRO A 66 -18.76 9.41 12.62
CA PRO A 66 -18.01 10.53 13.19
C PRO A 66 -16.50 10.36 13.03
N LEU A 67 -15.99 9.12 13.18
CA LEU A 67 -14.56 8.87 13.04
C LEU A 67 -14.06 9.06 11.61
N SER A 68 -14.85 8.64 10.60
CA SER A 68 -14.48 8.84 9.19
C SER A 68 -14.47 10.31 8.80
N ILE A 69 -15.45 11.11 9.27
CA ILE A 69 -15.46 12.56 9.05
C ILE A 69 -14.22 13.22 9.67
N ILE A 70 -13.92 12.91 10.93
CA ILE A 70 -12.75 13.47 11.62
C ILE A 70 -11.46 13.07 10.89
N SER A 71 -11.34 11.81 10.49
CA SER A 71 -10.17 11.32 9.77
C SER A 71 -9.99 12.04 8.43
N ASP A 72 -11.04 12.16 7.62
CA ASP A 72 -10.97 12.85 6.34
C ASP A 72 -10.64 14.34 6.48
N ILE A 73 -11.14 15.01 7.52
CA ILE A 73 -10.78 16.40 7.83
C ILE A 73 -9.29 16.49 8.20
N ILE A 74 -8.77 15.59 9.04
CA ILE A 74 -7.35 15.54 9.39
C ILE A 74 -6.49 15.31 8.14
N LYS A 75 -6.90 14.40 7.26
CA LYS A 75 -6.20 14.14 5.99
C LYS A 75 -6.16 15.37 5.09
N THR A 76 -7.31 16.04 4.95
CA THR A 76 -7.46 17.28 4.18
C THR A 76 -6.57 18.39 4.76
N ALA A 77 -6.62 18.60 6.07
CA ALA A 77 -5.81 19.60 6.77
C ALA A 77 -4.32 19.28 6.66
N GLY A 78 -3.92 18.01 6.73
CA GLY A 78 -2.54 17.57 6.53
C GLY A 78 -2.03 17.89 5.12
N CYS A 79 -2.81 17.58 4.09
CA CYS A 79 -2.45 17.94 2.71
C CYS A 79 -2.34 19.47 2.56
N LEU A 80 -3.28 20.23 3.12
CA LEU A 80 -3.26 21.69 3.08
C LEU A 80 -2.03 22.27 3.80
N PHE A 81 -1.65 21.69 4.94
CA PHE A 81 -0.45 22.08 5.67
C PHE A 81 0.82 21.86 4.84
N LEU A 82 0.93 20.72 4.14
CA LEU A 82 2.07 20.44 3.26
C LEU A 82 2.16 21.39 2.06
N ILE A 83 1.03 21.89 1.55
CA ILE A 83 1.01 22.90 0.47
C ILE A 83 1.65 24.21 0.93
N PHE A 84 1.37 24.64 2.17
CA PHE A 84 1.88 25.89 2.73
C PHE A 84 3.25 25.77 3.41
N GLN A 85 3.80 24.56 3.53
CA GLN A 85 5.15 24.36 4.06
C GLN A 85 6.19 24.96 3.10
N ASN A 86 7.09 25.78 3.65
CA ASN A 86 8.15 26.52 2.94
C ASN A 86 9.51 26.43 3.64
N SER A 87 9.69 25.42 4.50
CA SER A 87 10.98 25.18 5.18
C SER A 87 12.07 24.85 4.15
N ALA A 88 13.28 25.36 4.39
CA ALA A 88 14.45 25.12 3.54
C ALA A 88 15.40 24.05 4.10
N ASP A 89 15.24 23.67 5.37
CA ASP A 89 16.05 22.63 6.01
C ASP A 89 15.61 21.23 5.55
N PRO A 90 16.48 20.43 4.92
CA PRO A 90 16.18 19.08 4.45
C PRO A 90 15.62 18.16 5.53
N LEU A 91 16.13 18.25 6.77
CA LEU A 91 15.66 17.43 7.88
C LEU A 91 14.23 17.81 8.26
N VAL A 92 13.94 19.11 8.33
CA VAL A 92 12.59 19.60 8.63
C VAL A 92 11.61 19.21 7.53
N ILE A 93 12.01 19.28 6.26
CA ILE A 93 11.20 18.83 5.13
C ILE A 93 10.86 17.34 5.30
N SER A 94 11.88 16.49 5.47
CA SER A 94 11.72 15.03 5.61
C SER A 94 10.80 14.65 6.78
N ILE A 95 11.06 15.20 7.97
CA ILE A 95 10.24 14.93 9.16
C ILE A 95 8.82 15.48 8.97
N THR A 96 8.65 16.67 8.38
CA THR A 96 7.33 17.25 8.16
C THR A 96 6.49 16.39 7.22
N PHE A 97 7.04 16.02 6.06
CA PHE A 97 6.36 15.15 5.10
C PHE A 97 6.09 13.77 5.68
N GLY A 98 7.05 13.20 6.42
CA GLY A 98 6.89 11.93 7.10
C GLY A 98 5.78 11.95 8.15
N VAL A 99 5.81 12.90 9.10
CA VAL A 99 4.85 12.98 10.21
C VAL A 99 3.46 13.32 9.71
N ILE A 100 3.31 14.35 8.89
CA ILE A 100 1.99 14.75 8.37
C ILE A 100 1.47 13.67 7.42
N GLY A 101 2.34 13.12 6.59
CA GLY A 101 2.02 11.98 5.75
C GLY A 101 1.57 10.76 6.56
N SER A 102 2.19 10.49 7.73
CA SER A 102 1.78 9.39 8.61
C SER A 102 0.37 9.57 9.13
N LEU A 103 -0.02 10.79 9.52
CA LEU A 103 -1.39 11.11 9.91
C LEU A 103 -2.37 10.85 8.77
N VAL A 104 -1.96 11.21 7.54
CA VAL A 104 -2.77 10.93 6.34
C VAL A 104 -2.92 9.43 6.12
N SER A 105 -1.82 8.69 6.20
CA SER A 105 -1.73 7.24 6.00
C SER A 105 -2.54 6.44 7.03
N ILE A 106 -2.44 6.83 8.31
CA ILE A 106 -3.28 6.30 9.41
C ILE A 106 -4.76 6.54 9.11
N GLY A 107 -5.12 7.74 8.63
CA GLY A 107 -6.49 8.05 8.25
C GLY A 107 -6.99 7.23 7.06
N ASN A 108 -6.13 6.90 6.11
CA ASN A 108 -6.47 6.03 4.99
C ASN A 108 -6.71 4.59 5.45
N SER A 109 -5.88 4.07 6.35
CA SER A 109 -6.15 2.79 7.04
C SER A 109 -7.49 2.80 7.78
N GLN A 110 -7.81 3.87 8.49
CA GLN A 110 -9.11 4.02 9.14
C GLN A 110 -10.26 3.99 8.14
N THR A 111 -10.11 4.66 7.00
CA THR A 111 -11.13 4.67 5.95
C THR A 111 -11.33 3.27 5.40
N LEU A 112 -10.25 2.55 5.06
CA LEU A 112 -10.32 1.18 4.55
C LEU A 112 -11.09 0.26 5.51
N ILE A 113 -10.72 0.24 6.78
CA ILE A 113 -11.36 -0.59 7.82
C ILE A 113 -12.83 -0.18 8.02
N ALA A 114 -13.15 1.10 7.94
CA ALA A 114 -14.53 1.59 8.01
C ALA A 114 -15.39 1.06 6.85
N TYR A 115 -14.88 1.11 5.62
CA TYR A 115 -15.56 0.60 4.43
C TYR A 115 -15.72 -0.93 4.49
N GLU A 116 -14.68 -1.68 4.89
CA GLU A 116 -14.75 -3.13 5.12
C GLU A 116 -15.85 -3.49 6.13
N LYS A 117 -15.88 -2.78 7.26
CA LYS A 117 -16.90 -2.98 8.29
C LYS A 117 -18.31 -2.68 7.79
N ILE A 118 -18.49 -1.63 6.98
CA ILE A 118 -19.77 -1.34 6.32
C ILE A 118 -20.17 -2.48 5.39
N ILE A 119 -19.25 -2.97 4.55
CA ILE A 119 -19.50 -4.09 3.63
C ILE A 119 -19.87 -5.36 4.41
N ALA A 120 -19.10 -5.71 5.44
CA ALA A 120 -19.33 -6.90 6.24
C ALA A 120 -20.68 -6.88 6.98
N THR A 121 -21.19 -5.70 7.34
CA THR A 121 -22.41 -5.56 8.13
C THR A 121 -23.66 -5.36 7.27
N LEU A 122 -23.57 -4.58 6.19
CA LEU A 122 -24.73 -4.18 5.38
C LEU A 122 -24.85 -4.90 4.04
N SER A 123 -23.79 -5.53 3.52
CA SER A 123 -23.85 -6.23 2.23
C SER A 123 -24.52 -7.59 2.34
N ARG A 124 -25.41 -7.90 1.38
CA ARG A 124 -25.93 -9.26 1.14
C ARG A 124 -24.96 -10.13 0.33
N ALA A 125 -24.08 -9.52 -0.45
CA ALA A 125 -23.05 -10.18 -1.26
C ALA A 125 -21.66 -9.72 -0.79
N ARG A 126 -21.26 -10.19 0.40
CA ARG A 126 -20.04 -9.69 1.10
C ARG A 126 -18.78 -9.95 0.30
N GLU A 127 -18.58 -11.18 -0.14
CA GLU A 127 -17.42 -11.60 -0.92
C GLU A 127 -17.26 -10.81 -2.21
N HIS A 128 -18.37 -10.61 -2.94
CA HIS A 128 -18.37 -9.82 -4.17
C HIS A 128 -17.94 -8.36 -3.93
N HIS A 129 -18.46 -7.72 -2.88
CA HIS A 129 -18.12 -6.33 -2.58
C HIS A 129 -16.70 -6.16 -1.99
N ILE A 130 -16.21 -7.13 -1.22
CA ILE A 130 -14.81 -7.13 -0.74
C ILE A 130 -13.85 -7.29 -1.92
N ASN A 131 -14.14 -8.20 -2.85
CA ASN A 131 -13.35 -8.37 -4.06
C ASN A 131 -13.37 -7.10 -4.93
N LEU A 132 -14.54 -6.47 -5.10
CA LEU A 132 -14.64 -5.19 -5.81
C LEU A 132 -13.75 -4.12 -5.17
N MET A 133 -13.74 -4.05 -3.84
CA MET A 133 -12.87 -3.14 -3.09
C MET A 133 -11.37 -3.43 -3.33
N SER A 134 -10.95 -4.70 -3.32
CA SER A 134 -9.56 -5.07 -3.65
C SER A 134 -9.17 -4.69 -5.09
N ARG A 135 -10.06 -4.87 -6.06
CA ARG A 135 -9.82 -4.46 -7.46
C ARG A 135 -9.64 -2.95 -7.59
N MET A 136 -10.42 -2.19 -6.83
CA MET A 136 -10.32 -0.74 -6.79
C MET A 136 -9.00 -0.28 -6.18
N ASP A 137 -8.49 -1.00 -5.18
CA ASP A 137 -7.19 -0.72 -4.56
C ASP A 137 -6.04 -0.90 -5.57
N PHE A 138 -6.02 -2.01 -6.32
CA PHE A 138 -5.01 -2.19 -7.38
C PHE A 138 -5.15 -1.17 -8.51
N LEU A 139 -6.38 -0.81 -8.88
CA LEU A 139 -6.57 0.24 -9.88
C LEU A 139 -6.08 1.60 -9.37
N ALA A 140 -6.27 1.90 -8.09
CA ALA A 140 -5.75 3.11 -7.46
C ALA A 140 -4.22 3.11 -7.41
N MET A 141 -3.57 1.97 -7.12
CA MET A 141 -2.10 1.82 -7.16
C MET A 141 -1.51 2.12 -8.54
N VAL A 142 -2.29 1.98 -9.62
CA VAL A 142 -1.88 2.39 -10.97
C VAL A 142 -2.19 3.87 -11.22
N ILE A 143 -3.40 4.32 -10.89
CA ILE A 143 -3.85 5.68 -11.19
C ILE A 143 -3.08 6.72 -10.38
N GLY A 144 -2.74 6.44 -9.12
CA GLY A 144 -1.97 7.34 -8.26
C GLY A 144 -0.66 7.78 -8.90
N PRO A 145 0.26 6.85 -9.22
CA PRO A 145 1.48 7.15 -9.96
C PRO A 145 1.23 7.77 -11.33
N VAL A 146 0.22 7.35 -12.12
CA VAL A 146 -0.12 8.01 -13.41
C VAL A 146 -0.38 9.51 -13.20
N VAL A 147 -1.23 9.85 -12.23
CA VAL A 147 -1.52 11.25 -11.88
C VAL A 147 -0.25 11.96 -11.40
N GLY A 148 0.57 11.28 -10.62
CA GLY A 148 1.88 11.75 -10.17
C GLY A 148 2.79 12.16 -11.34
N ILE A 149 3.07 11.24 -12.26
CA ILE A 149 3.96 11.49 -13.41
C ILE A 149 3.48 12.64 -14.28
N LEU A 150 2.16 12.70 -14.55
CA LEU A 150 1.58 13.70 -15.43
C LEU A 150 1.65 15.12 -14.85
N LEU A 151 1.62 15.24 -13.52
CA LEU A 151 1.43 16.52 -12.84
C LEU A 151 2.60 16.99 -11.99
N ILE A 152 3.58 16.12 -11.69
CA ILE A 152 4.73 16.46 -10.84
C ILE A 152 5.55 17.64 -11.40
N ASP A 153 5.64 17.75 -12.74
CA ASP A 153 6.37 18.82 -13.43
C ASP A 153 5.73 20.21 -13.24
N PHE A 154 4.43 20.28 -12.94
CA PHE A 154 3.74 21.54 -12.62
C PHE A 154 4.02 22.02 -11.19
N GLY A 155 4.59 21.15 -10.36
CA GLY A 155 4.95 21.43 -8.97
C GLY A 155 4.12 20.62 -7.96
N TYR A 156 4.81 20.07 -6.97
CA TYR A 156 4.22 19.20 -5.94
C TYR A 156 3.07 19.85 -5.15
N LYS A 157 3.08 21.18 -5.00
CA LYS A 157 2.01 21.92 -4.32
C LYS A 157 0.68 21.83 -5.04
N TYR A 158 0.67 21.86 -6.37
CA TYR A 158 -0.54 21.67 -7.16
C TYR A 158 -0.99 20.22 -7.14
N LEU A 159 -0.03 19.28 -7.15
CA LEU A 159 -0.31 17.85 -7.03
C LEU A 159 -1.00 17.51 -5.69
N LEU A 160 -0.59 18.13 -4.58
CA LEU A 160 -1.21 17.99 -3.26
C LEU A 160 -2.66 18.50 -3.17
N ILE A 161 -3.12 19.35 -4.10
CA ILE A 161 -4.52 19.80 -4.14
C ILE A 161 -5.45 18.63 -4.47
N ILE A 162 -4.99 17.67 -5.28
CA ILE A 162 -5.79 16.51 -5.68
C ILE A 162 -6.18 15.66 -4.46
N PRO A 163 -5.26 15.07 -3.68
CA PRO A 163 -5.63 14.28 -2.51
C PRO A 163 -6.41 15.11 -1.49
N CYS A 164 -6.09 16.40 -1.33
CA CYS A 164 -6.85 17.33 -0.48
C CYS A 164 -8.34 17.38 -0.87
N LEU A 165 -8.64 17.57 -2.16
CA LEU A 165 -10.02 17.58 -2.67
C LEU A 165 -10.69 16.21 -2.52
N LEU A 166 -9.99 15.12 -2.83
CA LEU A 166 -10.54 13.77 -2.75
C LEU A 166 -10.94 13.40 -1.32
N TYR A 167 -10.11 13.71 -0.33
CA TYR A 167 -10.43 13.50 1.08
C TYR A 167 -11.59 14.41 1.54
N PHE A 168 -11.60 15.68 1.12
CA PHE A 168 -12.69 16.60 1.45
C PHE A 168 -14.05 16.12 0.91
N LEU A 169 -14.07 15.61 -0.32
CA LEU A 169 -15.29 15.04 -0.92
C LEU A 169 -15.79 13.80 -0.15
N ASN A 170 -14.89 12.93 0.32
CA ASN A 170 -15.25 11.78 1.15
C ASN A 170 -15.79 12.21 2.53
N ALA A 171 -15.24 13.26 3.14
CA ALA A 171 -15.79 13.85 4.37
C ALA A 171 -17.24 14.34 4.15
N GLY A 172 -17.49 14.99 3.01
CA GLY A 172 -18.82 15.43 2.58
C GLY A 172 -19.79 14.27 2.41
N TYR A 173 -19.34 13.17 1.81
CA TYR A 173 -20.12 11.95 1.69
C TYR A 173 -20.55 11.37 3.04
N PHE A 174 -19.63 11.18 3.99
CA PHE A 174 -19.98 10.69 5.33
C PHE A 174 -20.82 11.68 6.15
N SER A 175 -20.72 12.98 5.85
CA SER A 175 -21.58 14.00 6.45
C SER A 175 -23.02 13.87 5.98
N TRP A 176 -23.26 13.48 4.72
CA TRP A 176 -24.60 13.29 4.17
C TRP A 176 -25.17 11.90 4.49
N VAL A 177 -24.36 10.84 4.40
CA VAL A 177 -24.83 9.47 4.54
C VAL A 177 -25.29 9.20 5.97
N ARG A 178 -26.55 8.79 6.11
CA ARG A 178 -27.08 8.28 7.37
C ARG A 178 -26.79 6.79 7.48
N LEU A 179 -25.66 6.48 8.11
CA LEU A 179 -25.41 5.15 8.63
C LEU A 179 -26.24 4.97 9.90
N ASN A 180 -27.16 4.00 9.90
CA ASN A 180 -27.82 3.62 11.14
C ASN A 180 -26.74 3.13 12.11
N PRO A 181 -26.80 3.52 13.40
CA PRO A 181 -25.86 3.03 14.38
C PRO A 181 -25.93 1.51 14.38
N ILE A 182 -24.83 0.85 14.04
CA ILE A 182 -24.69 -0.59 14.14
C ILE A 182 -24.97 -0.89 15.61
N LYS A 183 -26.05 -1.64 15.91
CA LYS A 183 -26.39 -2.03 17.27
C LYS A 183 -25.13 -2.64 17.89
N LYS A 184 -24.59 -2.00 18.95
CA LYS A 184 -23.58 -2.63 19.80
C LYS A 184 -24.18 -3.95 20.25
N VAL A 185 -23.65 -5.07 19.75
CA VAL A 185 -23.94 -6.36 20.36
C VAL A 185 -23.45 -6.21 21.80
N ASN A 186 -24.38 -6.25 22.74
CA ASN A 186 -24.12 -6.07 24.17
C ASN A 186 -23.18 -7.19 24.64
N SER A 187 -21.88 -7.01 24.47
CA SER A 187 -20.89 -7.71 25.28
C SER A 187 -20.93 -7.06 26.66
N LYS A 188 -21.86 -7.54 27.51
CA LYS A 188 -21.82 -7.31 28.95
C LYS A 188 -20.52 -7.96 29.47
N ASN A 189 -19.40 -7.24 29.45
CA ASN A 189 -18.19 -7.42 30.28
C ASN A 189 -16.96 -6.67 29.70
N SER A 190 -16.98 -5.35 29.60
CA SER A 190 -15.78 -4.61 29.12
C SER A 190 -15.58 -3.24 29.76
N GLY A 191 -15.79 -3.14 31.07
CA GLY A 191 -15.35 -1.97 31.84
C GLY A 191 -13.86 -2.01 32.24
N SER A 192 -13.23 -3.19 32.27
CA SER A 192 -11.86 -3.36 32.81
C SER A 192 -10.99 -4.38 32.06
N ALA A 193 -11.47 -4.96 30.94
CA ALA A 193 -10.79 -6.02 30.19
C ALA A 193 -10.14 -5.55 28.86
N VAL A 194 -10.12 -4.24 28.63
CA VAL A 194 -9.84 -3.63 27.31
C VAL A 194 -8.38 -3.77 26.86
N GLY A 195 -7.42 -3.63 27.78
CA GLY A 195 -6.00 -3.91 27.50
C GLY A 195 -5.65 -5.39 27.56
N ARG A 196 -6.40 -6.20 28.34
CA ARG A 196 -6.09 -7.61 28.59
C ARG A 196 -6.44 -8.52 27.42
N GLN A 197 -7.48 -8.17 26.64
CA GLN A 197 -7.94 -8.97 25.51
C GLN A 197 -7.11 -8.77 24.23
N ALA A 198 -6.59 -7.55 24.00
CA ALA A 198 -5.62 -7.30 22.94
C ALA A 198 -4.28 -8.03 23.21
N VAL A 199 -3.79 -7.98 24.46
CA VAL A 199 -2.57 -8.70 24.88
C VAL A 199 -2.75 -10.23 24.82
N SER A 200 -3.92 -10.75 25.19
CA SER A 200 -4.24 -12.19 25.09
C SER A 200 -4.23 -12.70 23.64
N SER A 201 -4.76 -11.90 22.70
CA SER A 201 -4.81 -12.25 21.27
C SER A 201 -3.43 -12.16 20.61
N MET A 202 -2.61 -11.18 21.02
CA MET A 202 -1.25 -11.02 20.52
C MET A 202 -0.32 -12.13 21.04
N GLY A 203 -0.54 -12.58 22.29
CA GLY A 203 0.13 -13.76 22.85
C GLY A 203 -0.21 -15.06 22.13
N PHE A 204 -1.45 -15.21 21.63
CA PHE A 204 -1.84 -16.34 20.79
C PHE A 204 -1.18 -16.30 19.41
N ILE A 205 -1.12 -15.13 18.76
CA ILE A 205 -0.42 -14.99 17.47
C ILE A 205 1.07 -15.34 17.64
N ALA A 206 1.69 -14.90 18.73
CA ALA A 206 3.10 -15.17 19.02
C ALA A 206 3.37 -16.64 19.41
N SER A 207 2.37 -17.40 19.87
CA SER A 207 2.55 -18.79 20.25
C SER A 207 2.45 -19.78 19.08
N VAL A 208 1.97 -19.32 17.92
CA VAL A 208 1.83 -20.16 16.71
C VAL A 208 2.98 -19.87 15.75
N PRO A 209 3.99 -20.77 15.62
CA PRO A 209 5.20 -20.50 14.83
C PRO A 209 4.91 -20.30 13.34
N VAL A 210 3.85 -20.93 12.81
CA VAL A 210 3.42 -20.73 11.43
C VAL A 210 2.94 -19.30 11.18
N LEU A 211 2.19 -18.72 12.14
CA LEU A 211 1.73 -17.33 12.02
C LEU A 211 2.92 -16.36 12.09
N LEU A 212 3.88 -16.62 12.98
CA LEU A 212 5.13 -15.84 13.02
C LEU A 212 5.89 -15.91 11.70
N GLY A 213 6.01 -17.11 11.11
CA GLY A 213 6.65 -17.28 9.80
C GLY A 213 6.00 -16.43 8.71
N VAL A 214 4.66 -16.43 8.64
CA VAL A 214 3.90 -15.60 7.68
C VAL A 214 4.07 -14.10 7.96
N ILE A 215 4.09 -13.69 9.24
CA ILE A 215 4.33 -12.29 9.62
C ILE A 215 5.72 -11.85 9.17
N PHE A 216 6.78 -12.62 9.48
CA PHE A 216 8.14 -12.28 9.06
C PHE A 216 8.30 -12.24 7.54
N LEU A 217 7.68 -13.19 6.83
CA LEU A 217 7.68 -13.20 5.37
C LEU A 217 7.00 -11.94 4.80
N SER A 218 5.85 -11.57 5.35
CA SER A 218 5.12 -10.36 4.97
C SER A 218 5.91 -9.09 5.31
N MET A 219 6.53 -9.02 6.47
CA MET A 219 7.40 -7.92 6.86
C MET A 219 8.58 -7.77 5.90
N GLY A 220 9.22 -8.87 5.51
CA GLY A 220 10.31 -8.86 4.53
C GLY A 220 9.85 -8.35 3.16
N ASN A 221 8.70 -8.82 2.67
CA ASN A 221 8.14 -8.37 1.39
C ASN A 221 7.81 -6.87 1.40
N ASN A 222 7.11 -6.39 2.44
CA ASN A 222 6.76 -4.97 2.56
C ASN A 222 7.98 -4.08 2.82
N MET A 223 9.00 -4.58 3.53
CA MET A 223 10.26 -3.85 3.71
C MET A 223 10.99 -3.67 2.39
N PHE A 224 11.02 -4.71 1.55
CA PHE A 224 11.63 -4.63 0.22
C PHE A 224 10.89 -3.63 -0.68
N ASP A 225 9.56 -3.69 -0.69
CA ASP A 225 8.72 -2.72 -1.40
C ASP A 225 8.99 -1.28 -0.93
N GLY A 226 9.05 -1.07 0.40
CA GLY A 226 9.39 0.22 0.97
C GLY A 226 10.80 0.73 0.62
N LEU A 227 11.77 -0.16 0.40
CA LEU A 227 13.10 0.22 -0.08
C LEU A 227 13.06 0.70 -1.53
N ILE A 228 12.25 0.07 -2.39
CA ILE A 228 12.05 0.51 -3.77
C ILE A 228 11.36 1.86 -3.79
N GLU A 229 10.27 2.03 -3.05
CA GLU A 229 9.50 3.29 -2.99
C GLU A 229 10.34 4.47 -2.47
N SER A 230 11.19 4.22 -1.48
CA SER A 230 12.04 5.27 -0.91
C SER A 230 13.28 5.62 -1.74
N SER A 231 13.84 4.67 -2.48
CA SER A 231 15.09 4.88 -3.24
C SER A 231 14.89 4.95 -4.75
N GLY A 232 13.72 4.60 -5.26
CA GLY A 232 13.45 4.43 -6.68
C GLY A 232 13.61 5.71 -7.49
N ALA A 233 13.14 6.84 -6.94
CA ALA A 233 13.38 8.17 -7.50
C ALA A 233 14.87 8.45 -7.73
N ALA A 234 15.71 8.13 -6.74
CA ALA A 234 17.15 8.34 -6.81
C ALA A 234 17.84 7.35 -7.74
N LEU A 235 17.42 6.08 -7.76
CA LEU A 235 17.95 5.07 -8.68
C LEU A 235 17.70 5.46 -10.15
N VAL A 236 16.52 5.97 -10.46
CA VAL A 236 16.16 6.44 -11.81
C VAL A 236 17.02 7.64 -12.21
N GLU A 237 17.22 8.59 -11.31
CA GLU A 237 18.03 9.78 -11.62
C GLU A 237 19.53 9.46 -11.69
N LEU A 238 20.10 8.83 -10.67
CA LEU A 238 21.54 8.65 -10.50
C LEU A 238 22.10 7.51 -11.36
N ASN A 239 21.38 6.40 -11.48
CA ASN A 239 21.87 5.22 -12.20
C ASN A 239 21.37 5.19 -13.65
N MET A 240 20.13 5.60 -13.89
CA MET A 240 19.55 5.56 -15.24
C MET A 240 19.68 6.88 -16.00
N ASN A 241 20.13 7.97 -15.35
CA ASN A 241 20.22 9.31 -15.93
C ASN A 241 18.89 9.78 -16.55
N MET A 242 17.77 9.38 -15.94
CA MET A 242 16.43 9.74 -16.37
C MET A 242 15.77 10.70 -15.36
N PRO A 243 14.87 11.59 -15.80
CA PRO A 243 14.10 12.42 -14.87
C PRO A 243 13.36 11.61 -13.80
N VAL A 244 13.34 12.12 -12.57
CA VAL A 244 12.72 11.46 -11.39
C VAL A 244 11.30 10.97 -11.64
N LYS A 245 10.51 11.67 -12.46
CA LYS A 245 9.14 11.25 -12.81
C LYS A 245 9.04 9.85 -13.43
N TYR A 246 10.11 9.33 -14.05
CA TYR A 246 10.08 7.98 -14.62
C TYR A 246 10.04 6.87 -13.57
N PHE A 247 10.31 7.19 -12.29
CA PHE A 247 10.05 6.27 -11.19
C PHE A 247 8.59 5.79 -11.19
N GLY A 248 7.63 6.69 -11.44
CA GLY A 248 6.21 6.29 -11.48
C GLY A 248 5.89 5.28 -12.59
N VAL A 249 6.70 5.16 -13.65
CA VAL A 249 6.51 4.10 -14.66
C VAL A 249 6.77 2.72 -14.05
N ILE A 250 7.75 2.62 -13.15
CA ILE A 250 8.05 1.39 -12.42
C ILE A 250 6.84 1.01 -11.57
N ASP A 251 6.25 1.96 -10.85
CA ASP A 251 5.07 1.71 -10.00
C ASP A 251 3.82 1.34 -10.81
N ILE A 252 3.62 1.98 -11.97
CA ILE A 252 2.52 1.64 -12.88
C ILE A 252 2.66 0.18 -13.34
N VAL A 253 3.86 -0.20 -13.77
CA VAL A 253 4.14 -1.56 -14.24
C VAL A 253 3.94 -2.55 -13.09
N ALA A 254 4.45 -2.24 -11.90
CA ALA A 254 4.25 -3.03 -10.69
C ALA A 254 2.76 -3.24 -10.38
N GLY A 255 1.97 -2.16 -10.36
CA GLY A 255 0.54 -2.20 -10.10
C GLY A 255 -0.25 -2.99 -11.14
N VAL A 256 0.11 -2.89 -12.43
CA VAL A 256 -0.52 -3.68 -13.51
C VAL A 256 -0.25 -5.16 -13.33
N PHE A 257 1.01 -5.55 -13.06
CA PHE A 257 1.35 -6.96 -12.81
C PHE A 257 0.68 -7.50 -11.56
N TRP A 258 0.61 -6.70 -10.49
CA TRP A 258 -0.08 -7.08 -9.26
C TRP A 258 -1.58 -7.30 -9.49
N GLY A 259 -2.24 -6.38 -10.20
CA GLY A 259 -3.65 -6.49 -10.56
C GLY A 259 -3.95 -7.69 -11.48
N ALA A 260 -3.07 -7.96 -12.45
CA ALA A 260 -3.19 -9.12 -13.33
C ALA A 260 -3.03 -10.44 -12.55
N GLY A 261 -2.05 -10.53 -11.64
CA GLY A 261 -1.86 -11.68 -10.78
C GLY A 261 -3.07 -11.96 -9.89
N TYR A 262 -3.65 -10.91 -9.30
CA TYR A 262 -4.89 -11.02 -8.53
C TYR A 262 -6.07 -11.53 -9.37
N LEU A 263 -6.22 -11.04 -10.61
CA LEU A 263 -7.30 -11.49 -11.49
C LEU A 263 -7.13 -12.97 -11.87
N CYS A 264 -5.91 -13.41 -12.15
CA CYS A 264 -5.59 -14.81 -12.44
C CYS A 264 -5.93 -15.72 -11.26
N LEU A 265 -5.52 -15.34 -10.04
CA LEU A 265 -5.87 -16.06 -8.80
C LEU A 265 -7.38 -16.15 -8.61
N TRP A 266 -8.08 -15.03 -8.83
CA TRP A 266 -9.53 -15.01 -8.68
C TRP A 266 -10.23 -15.90 -9.71
N CYS A 267 -9.78 -15.90 -10.97
CA CYS A 267 -10.30 -16.80 -12.01
C CYS A 267 -10.06 -18.27 -11.66
N HIS A 268 -8.87 -18.61 -11.13
CA HIS A 268 -8.54 -19.96 -10.70
C HIS A 268 -9.38 -20.41 -9.50
N ALA A 269 -9.50 -19.57 -8.47
CA ALA A 269 -10.31 -19.84 -7.28
C ALA A 269 -11.80 -19.97 -7.58
N TYR A 270 -12.29 -19.38 -8.68
CA TYR A 270 -13.68 -19.51 -9.13
C TYR A 270 -13.90 -20.73 -10.04
N GLN A 271 -12.83 -21.33 -10.57
CA GLN A 271 -12.90 -22.54 -11.39
C GLN A 271 -12.85 -23.84 -10.55
N ASP A 272 -12.20 -23.82 -9.38
CA ASP A 272 -12.13 -24.98 -8.49
C ASP A 272 -13.12 -24.87 -7.32
N GLU A 273 -14.14 -25.75 -7.29
CA GLU A 273 -14.95 -26.02 -6.08
C GLU A 273 -14.18 -26.82 -5.00
N ALA A 274 -12.83 -26.77 -4.99
CA ALA A 274 -12.00 -27.48 -4.02
C ALA A 274 -10.79 -26.61 -3.58
N PRO A 275 -10.61 -26.35 -2.27
CA PRO A 275 -9.57 -25.47 -1.80
C PRO A 275 -8.25 -26.23 -1.65
N SER A 276 -7.39 -26.21 -2.68
CA SER A 276 -5.98 -26.55 -2.47
C SER A 276 -5.20 -25.28 -2.11
N ALA A 277 -5.17 -24.94 -0.82
CA ALA A 277 -4.45 -23.77 -0.26
C ALA A 277 -2.95 -23.71 -0.62
N LEU A 278 -2.37 -24.82 -1.10
CA LEU A 278 -1.00 -24.91 -1.61
C LEU A 278 -0.83 -24.33 -3.02
N ALA A 279 -1.86 -24.37 -3.87
CA ALA A 279 -1.82 -23.80 -5.22
C ALA A 279 -1.89 -22.27 -5.18
N ASP A 280 -2.78 -21.72 -4.35
CA ASP A 280 -2.93 -20.27 -4.17
C ASP A 280 -1.65 -19.63 -3.60
N GLY A 281 -0.97 -20.31 -2.67
CA GLY A 281 0.32 -19.89 -2.13
C GLY A 281 1.44 -19.96 -3.16
N ALA A 282 1.44 -20.95 -4.06
CA ALA A 282 2.42 -21.08 -5.14
C ALA A 282 2.20 -20.05 -6.25
N ILE A 283 0.96 -19.61 -6.48
CA ILE A 283 0.64 -18.55 -7.44
C ILE A 283 0.97 -17.16 -6.87
N LEU A 284 0.67 -16.89 -5.59
CA LEU A 284 1.13 -15.67 -4.90
C LEU A 284 2.67 -15.60 -4.86
N CYS A 285 3.33 -16.69 -4.48
CA CYS A 285 4.79 -16.78 -4.59
C CYS A 285 5.23 -16.62 -6.04
N GLY A 286 4.59 -17.25 -7.02
CA GLY A 286 4.95 -17.19 -8.44
C GLY A 286 4.81 -15.79 -9.04
N PHE A 287 3.81 -15.00 -8.62
CA PHE A 287 3.65 -13.62 -9.05
C PHE A 287 4.57 -12.66 -8.31
N SER A 288 4.82 -12.86 -7.01
CA SER A 288 5.91 -12.17 -6.32
C SER A 288 7.24 -12.50 -6.98
N PHE A 289 7.54 -13.77 -7.28
CA PHE A 289 8.74 -14.21 -7.98
C PHE A 289 8.82 -13.67 -9.41
N ALA A 290 7.71 -13.59 -10.15
CA ALA A 290 7.70 -12.99 -11.48
C ALA A 290 7.89 -11.45 -11.44
N PHE A 291 7.35 -10.79 -10.41
CA PHE A 291 7.65 -9.39 -10.11
C PHE A 291 9.13 -9.23 -9.73
N PHE A 292 9.67 -10.09 -8.88
CA PHE A 292 11.08 -10.11 -8.51
C PHE A 292 11.99 -10.47 -9.69
N ASP A 293 11.58 -11.34 -10.61
CA ASP A 293 12.34 -11.75 -11.82
C ASP A 293 12.28 -10.67 -12.89
N CYS A 294 11.14 -9.99 -13.05
CA CYS A 294 11.00 -8.85 -13.97
C CYS A 294 11.77 -7.64 -13.42
N LEU A 295 11.62 -7.35 -12.13
CA LEU A 295 12.37 -6.29 -11.44
C LEU A 295 13.87 -6.62 -11.38
N SER A 296 14.25 -7.88 -11.16
CA SER A 296 15.66 -8.27 -11.20
C SER A 296 16.21 -8.34 -12.62
N CYS A 297 15.43 -8.62 -13.67
CA CYS A 297 15.86 -8.42 -15.06
C CYS A 297 16.07 -6.93 -15.36
N VAL A 298 15.12 -6.07 -14.95
CA VAL A 298 15.23 -4.62 -15.05
C VAL A 298 16.47 -4.14 -14.29
N VAL A 299 16.69 -4.54 -13.04
CA VAL A 299 17.86 -4.18 -12.21
C VAL A 299 19.17 -4.78 -12.74
N ARG A 300 19.14 -5.99 -13.31
CA ARG A 300 20.32 -6.71 -13.83
C ARG A 300 20.79 -6.15 -15.17
N ASP A 301 19.89 -5.66 -16.01
CA ASP A 301 20.22 -4.91 -17.23
C ASP A 301 20.57 -3.44 -16.92
N LEU A 302 20.17 -2.89 -15.76
CA LEU A 302 20.38 -1.49 -15.38
C LEU A 302 21.53 -1.25 -14.38
N CYS A 303 22.13 -2.30 -13.79
CA CYS A 303 23.24 -2.14 -12.84
C CYS A 303 24.27 -3.29 -12.93
N PRO A 304 25.32 -3.19 -13.78
CA PRO A 304 26.38 -4.21 -13.84
C PRO A 304 27.25 -4.27 -12.57
N VAL A 305 27.14 -3.29 -11.66
CA VAL A 305 28.01 -3.17 -10.48
C VAL A 305 27.56 -4.04 -9.30
N LEU A 306 26.24 -4.29 -9.14
CA LEU A 306 25.72 -5.16 -8.07
C LEU A 306 25.92 -6.66 -8.34
N CYS A 307 26.26 -7.05 -9.57
CA CYS A 307 26.53 -8.46 -9.92
C CYS A 307 27.93 -8.94 -9.49
N HIS A 308 28.82 -8.05 -9.04
CA HIS A 308 30.19 -8.39 -8.71
C HIS A 308 30.41 -8.86 -7.26
N GLU A 309 29.42 -8.69 -6.38
CA GLU A 309 29.45 -9.21 -5.01
C GLU A 309 28.67 -10.53 -4.91
N HIS A 310 29.31 -11.52 -4.31
CA HIS A 310 29.02 -12.97 -4.30
C HIS A 310 27.61 -13.45 -3.83
N ILE A 311 26.64 -12.56 -3.62
CA ILE A 311 25.31 -12.90 -3.08
C ILE A 311 24.40 -13.58 -4.15
N TRP A 312 24.58 -13.28 -5.43
CA TRP A 312 23.69 -13.78 -6.51
C TRP A 312 24.16 -15.05 -7.23
N GLN A 313 25.32 -15.61 -6.89
CA GLN A 313 25.82 -16.83 -7.55
C GLN A 313 25.05 -18.11 -7.13
N GLY A 314 24.34 -18.10 -5.99
CA GLY A 314 23.54 -19.22 -5.52
C GLY A 314 22.28 -19.50 -6.35
N CYS A 315 21.63 -18.46 -6.90
CA CYS A 315 20.42 -18.61 -7.73
C CYS A 315 20.74 -19.05 -9.18
N MET A 316 21.98 -18.86 -9.65
CA MET A 316 22.34 -19.15 -11.04
C MET A 316 22.52 -20.65 -11.37
N TRP A 317 22.57 -21.54 -10.37
CA TRP A 317 22.84 -22.96 -10.65
C TRP A 317 21.64 -23.76 -11.14
N LYS A 318 20.41 -23.23 -11.03
CA LYS A 318 19.19 -23.98 -11.40
C LYS A 318 18.55 -23.59 -12.74
N CYS A 319 18.88 -22.42 -13.29
CA CYS A 319 18.44 -22.04 -14.64
C CYS A 319 19.40 -22.49 -15.75
N ARG A 320 20.68 -22.78 -15.46
CA ARG A 320 21.66 -23.16 -16.49
C ARG A 320 21.73 -24.67 -16.79
N SER A 321 21.02 -25.51 -16.02
CA SER A 321 21.03 -26.97 -16.22
C SER A 321 19.92 -27.48 -17.15
N ASN A 322 18.94 -26.66 -17.52
CA ASN A 322 17.81 -27.08 -18.36
C ASN A 322 17.95 -26.77 -19.86
N ASP A 323 18.97 -26.00 -20.27
CA ASP A 323 19.17 -25.61 -21.67
C ASP A 323 20.23 -26.44 -22.43
N LYS A 324 20.79 -27.49 -21.82
CA LYS A 324 21.85 -28.31 -22.46
C LYS A 324 21.45 -29.72 -22.92
N ASN A 325 20.19 -30.13 -22.78
CA ASN A 325 19.74 -31.49 -23.15
C ASN A 325 18.67 -31.52 -24.25
N ARG A 326 18.57 -30.50 -25.11
CA ARG A 326 17.54 -30.46 -26.17
C ARG A 326 18.02 -30.11 -27.57
N SER A 327 19.25 -30.49 -27.90
CA SER A 327 19.79 -30.36 -29.26
C SER A 327 20.68 -31.54 -29.66
N ASP A 328 20.21 -32.77 -29.49
CA ASP A 328 20.77 -33.97 -30.16
C ASP A 328 19.70 -35.08 -30.21
N SER A 329 18.77 -35.00 -31.16
CA SER A 329 17.94 -36.13 -31.65
C SER A 329 17.05 -35.69 -32.82
N PHE A 330 17.68 -35.33 -33.94
CA PHE A 330 17.09 -35.44 -35.27
C PHE A 330 18.22 -35.65 -36.29
N ALA A 331 18.68 -36.90 -36.35
CA ALA A 331 19.30 -37.55 -37.49
C ALA A 331 19.08 -39.07 -37.32
#